data_AF-A0A7U9MNG7-F1
#
_entry.id   AF-A0A7U9MNG7-F1
#
_cell.length_a   1.000
_cell.length_b   1.000
_cell.length_c   1.000
_cell.angle_alpha   90.00
_cell.angle_beta   90.00
_cell.angle_gamma   90.00
#
_symmetry.space_group_name_H-M   'P 1'
#
loop_
_entity.id
_entity.type
_entity.pdbx_description
1 polymer ?
#
loop_
_entity_poly.entity_id
_entity_poly.type
_entity_poly.pdbx_seq_one_letter_code
_entity_poly.pdbx_strand_id
1 'polypeptide(L)'
;MYQKIIVPIDHGNRNMKTEHKVFTSGFVEGDCRPALGEYLHYDGRYYALAEQRIPYMRDKTVDDRFFILTLFAVAMEAEKQMLDAESTILQAVLLVGLPPKHYGVLYRKFEDYFRGRGIQKFTYKGIPYKVEIIDAAAFPQDYAAAMTVYQRIAEFNKVITVDIGGFTLDYLLIRGSRPDLGVCDSLEKGVIKLYNDVTSRINSEKDILLDDTDIDRIIRRERTDYDGEVLRIVGDMTRTFVDDILGTLRERGLDLKTSCMVFIGGGAMLLRKYLERSDKIGRSIFVEDICANAKGYGLLYQIQRKGR
;
A
#
# COMPACT_ATOMS: atom_id res chain seq x y z
N MET A 1 0.03 5.81 -34.40
CA MET A 1 0.96 4.76 -33.96
C MET A 1 0.60 4.38 -32.53
N TYR A 2 0.66 3.10 -32.16
CA TYR A 2 0.32 2.63 -30.82
C TYR A 2 1.57 2.13 -30.11
N GLN A 3 1.68 2.42 -28.82
CA GLN A 3 2.74 1.89 -27.95
C GLN A 3 2.10 1.24 -26.72
N LYS A 4 2.50 0.01 -26.39
CA LYS A 4 1.94 -0.72 -25.24
C LYS A 4 2.68 -0.35 -23.96
N ILE A 5 1.94 -0.24 -22.87
CA ILE A 5 2.48 -0.06 -21.51
C ILE A 5 1.72 -0.97 -20.53
N ILE A 6 2.45 -1.62 -19.62
CA ILE A 6 1.86 -2.32 -18.48
C ILE A 6 2.13 -1.45 -17.26
N VAL A 7 1.09 -1.12 -16.50
CA VAL A 7 1.17 -0.18 -15.38
C VAL A 7 0.62 -0.87 -14.14
N PRO A 8 1.50 -1.46 -13.30
CA PRO A 8 1.10 -1.93 -11.99
C PRO A 8 0.85 -0.76 -11.03
N ILE A 9 -0.31 -0.73 -10.41
CA ILE A 9 -0.75 0.36 -9.53
C ILE A 9 -1.37 -0.24 -8.26
N ASP A 10 -0.75 0.04 -7.12
CA ASP A 10 -1.31 -0.17 -5.79
C ASP A 10 -2.07 1.09 -5.34
N HIS A 11 -3.41 1.04 -5.45
CA HIS A 11 -4.31 2.11 -5.02
C HIS A 11 -4.46 2.16 -3.50
N GLY A 12 -3.44 2.55 -2.77
CA GLY A 12 -3.54 2.71 -1.31
C GLY A 12 -4.42 3.90 -0.90
N ASN A 13 -5.05 3.83 0.28
CA ASN A 13 -5.85 4.93 0.84
C ASN A 13 -5.01 6.13 1.33
N ARG A 14 -3.70 5.94 1.54
CA ARG A 14 -2.76 7.03 1.86
C ARG A 14 -1.93 7.41 0.63
N ASN A 15 -1.36 6.41 -0.05
CA ASN A 15 -0.45 6.60 -1.17
C ASN A 15 -0.84 5.67 -2.31
N MET A 16 -0.86 6.23 -3.52
CA MET A 16 -0.75 5.51 -4.78
C MET A 16 0.69 5.07 -4.97
N LYS A 17 0.90 3.83 -5.42
CA LYS A 17 2.25 3.31 -5.68
C LYS A 17 2.28 2.57 -6.98
N THR A 18 3.24 2.88 -7.80
CA THR A 18 3.57 2.12 -9.01
C THR A 18 4.88 1.38 -8.79
N GLU A 19 5.41 0.74 -9.82
CA GLU A 19 6.73 0.11 -9.73
C GLU A 19 7.84 1.12 -9.42
N HIS A 20 7.73 2.34 -9.92
CA HIS A 20 8.79 3.35 -9.83
C HIS A 20 8.44 4.62 -9.05
N LYS A 21 7.17 4.83 -8.69
CA LYS A 21 6.72 6.07 -8.05
C LYS A 21 5.82 5.79 -6.86
N VAL A 22 5.88 6.69 -5.90
CA VAL A 22 4.98 6.76 -4.76
C VAL A 22 4.49 8.19 -4.66
N PHE A 23 3.18 8.38 -4.58
CA PHE A 23 2.58 9.70 -4.40
C PHE A 23 1.31 9.59 -3.55
N THR A 24 0.96 10.67 -2.87
CA THR A 24 -0.24 10.71 -2.04
C THR A 24 -1.48 10.42 -2.89
N SER A 25 -2.42 9.64 -2.35
CA SER A 25 -3.74 9.45 -2.95
C SER A 25 -4.62 10.68 -2.68
N GLY A 26 -4.21 11.83 -3.19
CA GLY A 26 -4.77 13.15 -2.86
C GLY A 26 -4.44 14.18 -3.91
N PHE A 27 -5.43 14.99 -4.27
CA PHE A 27 -5.26 16.10 -5.20
C PHE A 27 -6.22 17.25 -4.87
N VAL A 28 -5.88 18.45 -5.34
CA VAL A 28 -6.76 19.61 -5.38
C VAL A 28 -7.23 19.82 -6.81
N GLU A 29 -8.53 20.04 -7.00
CA GLU A 29 -9.15 20.39 -8.27
C GLU A 29 -9.32 21.91 -8.39
N GLY A 30 -9.11 22.46 -9.59
CA GLY A 30 -9.36 23.86 -9.86
C GLY A 30 -9.35 24.22 -11.35
N ASP A 31 -9.67 25.47 -11.64
CA ASP A 31 -9.75 26.00 -13.02
C ASP A 31 -8.42 26.59 -13.52
N CYS A 32 -7.50 26.88 -12.60
CA CYS A 32 -6.24 27.53 -12.92
C CYS A 32 -5.11 26.50 -13.00
N ARG A 33 -4.22 26.68 -13.98
CA ARG A 33 -3.00 25.89 -14.09
C ARG A 33 -2.13 26.05 -12.82
N PRO A 34 -1.76 24.96 -12.14
CA PRO A 34 -0.85 25.01 -11.00
C PRO A 34 0.53 25.55 -11.38
N ALA A 35 1.14 26.35 -10.51
CA ALA A 35 2.43 26.96 -10.78
C ALA A 35 3.60 25.96 -10.75
N LEU A 36 3.54 24.95 -9.86
CA LEU A 36 4.59 23.97 -9.62
C LEU A 36 3.97 22.61 -9.27
N GLY A 37 4.79 21.56 -9.27
CA GLY A 37 4.43 20.22 -8.84
C GLY A 37 3.87 19.33 -9.95
N GLU A 38 3.35 18.17 -9.53
CA GLU A 38 2.74 17.20 -10.43
C GLU A 38 1.27 17.56 -10.64
N TYR A 39 0.91 17.91 -11.87
CA TYR A 39 -0.47 18.27 -12.23
C TYR A 39 -0.92 17.66 -13.55
N LEU A 40 -2.24 17.49 -13.66
CA LEU A 40 -2.93 16.91 -14.79
C LEU A 40 -4.09 17.82 -15.21
N HIS A 41 -4.25 18.05 -16.51
CA HIS A 41 -5.42 18.74 -17.07
C HIS A 41 -6.27 17.71 -17.82
N TYR A 42 -7.50 17.50 -17.36
CA TYR A 42 -8.42 16.50 -17.88
C TYR A 42 -9.86 16.98 -17.71
N ASP A 43 -10.65 16.78 -18.76
CA ASP A 43 -12.05 17.22 -18.83
C ASP A 43 -12.28 18.69 -18.43
N GLY A 44 -11.39 19.58 -18.88
CA GLY A 44 -11.48 21.02 -18.65
C GLY A 44 -11.08 21.48 -17.23
N ARG A 45 -10.61 20.57 -16.37
CA ARG A 45 -10.18 20.88 -14.99
C ARG A 45 -8.71 20.57 -14.79
N TYR A 46 -8.07 21.32 -13.89
CA TYR A 46 -6.73 21.04 -13.40
C TYR A 46 -6.79 20.28 -12.08
N TYR A 47 -5.98 19.25 -11.99
CA TYR A 47 -5.77 18.45 -10.78
C TYR A 47 -4.29 18.55 -10.39
N ALA A 48 -4.00 18.97 -9.17
CA ALA A 48 -2.63 19.01 -8.63
C ALA A 48 -2.49 18.03 -7.48
N LEU A 49 -1.47 17.17 -7.48
CA LEU A 49 -1.23 16.27 -6.35
C LEU A 49 -1.01 17.07 -5.06
N ALA A 50 -1.61 16.60 -3.98
CA ALA A 50 -1.60 17.28 -2.68
C ALA A 50 -1.09 16.35 -1.58
N GLU A 51 -0.57 16.92 -0.49
CA GLU A 51 -0.14 16.14 0.67
C GLU A 51 -1.34 15.56 1.45
N GLN A 52 -2.49 16.22 1.37
CA GLN A 52 -3.72 15.73 1.96
C GLN A 52 -4.33 14.64 1.10
N ARG A 53 -4.45 13.43 1.66
CA ARG A 53 -5.15 12.30 1.03
C ARG A 53 -6.65 12.58 0.88
N ILE A 54 -7.28 11.95 -0.10
CA ILE A 54 -8.75 11.84 -0.15
C ILE A 54 -9.26 11.01 1.04
N PRO A 55 -10.51 11.23 1.48
CA PRO A 55 -11.14 10.41 2.52
C PRO A 55 -11.09 8.92 2.18
N TYR A 56 -11.04 8.06 3.21
CA TYR A 56 -11.05 6.62 3.03
C TYR A 56 -12.28 6.18 2.23
N MET A 57 -12.06 5.34 1.21
CA MET A 57 -13.11 4.74 0.42
C MET A 57 -12.96 3.23 0.42
N ARG A 58 -13.94 2.53 1.00
CA ARG A 58 -13.99 1.07 0.95
C ARG A 58 -14.10 0.57 -0.48
N ASP A 59 -14.99 1.20 -1.25
CA ASP A 59 -15.16 0.97 -2.67
C ASP A 59 -14.59 2.18 -3.44
N LYS A 60 -13.50 1.94 -4.18
CA LYS A 60 -12.76 2.96 -4.93
C LYS A 60 -13.39 3.30 -6.28
N THR A 61 -14.50 2.65 -6.63
CA THR A 61 -15.21 2.81 -7.91
C THR A 61 -16.43 3.74 -7.81
N VAL A 62 -16.66 4.34 -6.64
CA VAL A 62 -17.82 5.19 -6.37
C VAL A 62 -17.79 6.49 -7.18
N ASP A 63 -16.60 7.03 -7.41
CA ASP A 63 -16.37 8.24 -8.21
C ASP A 63 -15.01 8.18 -8.90
N ASP A 64 -14.71 9.17 -9.74
CA ASP A 64 -13.54 9.18 -10.61
C ASP A 64 -12.24 9.63 -9.94
N ARG A 65 -12.19 9.88 -8.62
CA ARG A 65 -10.96 10.34 -7.95
C ARG A 65 -9.82 9.34 -8.12
N PHE A 66 -10.09 8.05 -7.94
CA PHE A 66 -9.08 7.01 -8.17
C PHE A 66 -8.77 6.81 -9.65
N PHE A 67 -9.67 7.18 -10.56
CA PHE A 67 -9.39 7.14 -11.99
C PHE A 67 -8.43 8.27 -12.39
N ILE A 68 -8.65 9.49 -11.90
CA ILE A 68 -7.74 10.62 -12.11
C ILE A 68 -6.34 10.29 -11.56
N LEU A 69 -6.26 9.74 -10.34
CA LEU A 69 -5.00 9.27 -9.76
C LEU A 69 -4.34 8.16 -10.60
N THR A 70 -5.12 7.32 -11.28
CA THR A 70 -4.60 6.33 -12.24
C THR A 70 -4.01 6.99 -13.48
N LEU A 71 -4.59 8.07 -14.00
CA LEU A 71 -4.01 8.81 -15.14
C LEU A 71 -2.64 9.40 -14.77
N PHE A 72 -2.49 9.94 -13.54
CA PHE A 72 -1.19 10.34 -13.01
C PHE A 72 -0.19 9.18 -13.00
N ALA A 73 -0.59 8.03 -12.46
CA ALA A 73 0.28 6.84 -12.41
C ALA A 73 0.72 6.37 -13.80
N VAL A 74 -0.18 6.35 -14.79
CA VAL A 74 0.15 5.98 -16.17
C VAL A 74 1.14 6.98 -16.78
N ALA A 75 0.91 8.29 -16.62
CA ALA A 75 1.80 9.31 -17.15
C ALA A 75 3.20 9.26 -16.51
N MET A 76 3.25 9.04 -15.20
CA MET A 76 4.48 8.87 -14.43
C MET A 76 5.30 7.65 -14.87
N GLU A 77 4.64 6.51 -15.12
CA GLU A 77 5.30 5.30 -15.61
C GLU A 77 5.74 5.44 -17.07
N ALA A 78 4.95 6.10 -17.92
CA ALA A 78 5.33 6.41 -19.28
C ALA A 78 6.56 7.34 -19.36
N GLU A 79 6.59 8.39 -18.52
CA GLU A 79 7.76 9.28 -18.36
C GLU A 79 8.99 8.49 -17.91
N LYS A 80 8.83 7.60 -16.92
CA LYS A 80 9.93 6.78 -16.41
C LYS A 80 10.49 5.81 -17.46
N GLN A 81 9.63 5.29 -18.33
CA GLN A 81 10.00 4.40 -19.43
C GLN A 81 10.42 5.15 -20.71
N MET A 82 10.44 6.49 -20.69
CA MET A 82 10.80 7.35 -21.83
C MET A 82 9.96 7.06 -23.08
N LEU A 83 8.66 6.80 -22.90
CA LEU A 83 7.73 6.56 -24.01
C LEU A 83 7.39 7.86 -24.74
N ASP A 84 7.17 7.78 -26.06
CA ASP A 84 6.76 8.92 -26.88
C ASP A 84 5.25 9.15 -26.75
N ALA A 85 4.86 9.84 -25.67
CA ALA A 85 3.46 10.13 -25.36
C ALA A 85 2.80 11.14 -26.31
N GLU A 86 3.58 12.01 -26.95
CA GLU A 86 3.06 13.09 -27.79
C GLU A 86 2.64 12.59 -29.18
N SER A 87 3.41 11.65 -29.74
CA SER A 87 3.20 11.16 -31.11
C SER A 87 2.43 9.84 -31.16
N THR A 88 2.23 9.16 -30.03
CA THR A 88 1.61 7.83 -29.98
C THR A 88 0.36 7.78 -29.10
N ILE A 89 -0.44 6.73 -29.30
CA ILE A 89 -1.51 6.35 -28.38
C ILE A 89 -0.95 5.24 -27.50
N LEU A 90 -0.92 5.47 -26.18
CA LEU A 90 -0.49 4.48 -25.20
C LEU A 90 -1.64 3.50 -24.94
N GLN A 91 -1.43 2.23 -25.26
CA GLN A 91 -2.35 1.15 -24.91
C GLN A 91 -1.93 0.55 -23.57
N ALA A 92 -2.63 0.96 -22.51
CA ALA A 92 -2.34 0.59 -21.14
C ALA A 92 -3.05 -0.70 -20.73
N VAL A 93 -2.29 -1.62 -20.15
CA VAL A 93 -2.80 -2.72 -19.33
C VAL A 93 -2.56 -2.37 -17.86
N LEU A 94 -3.62 -2.20 -17.10
CA LEU A 94 -3.52 -1.84 -15.69
C LEU A 94 -3.46 -3.10 -14.82
N LEU A 95 -2.48 -3.22 -13.94
CA LEU A 95 -2.44 -4.29 -12.94
C LEU A 95 -2.75 -3.64 -11.58
N VAL A 96 -3.94 -3.87 -11.06
CA VAL A 96 -4.50 -3.11 -9.94
C VAL A 96 -4.69 -3.99 -8.70
N GLY A 97 -4.81 -3.36 -7.54
CA GLY A 97 -4.86 -4.05 -6.25
C GLY A 97 -6.05 -3.74 -5.37
N LEU A 98 -6.52 -4.74 -4.64
CA LEU A 98 -7.50 -4.58 -3.55
C LEU A 98 -7.03 -5.30 -2.28
N PRO A 99 -7.37 -4.78 -1.08
CA PRO A 99 -7.11 -5.48 0.17
C PRO A 99 -7.70 -6.89 0.14
N PRO A 100 -7.04 -7.92 0.71
CA PRO A 100 -7.53 -9.30 0.67
C PRO A 100 -9.01 -9.45 1.05
N LYS A 101 -9.44 -8.79 2.14
CA LYS A 101 -10.83 -8.78 2.63
C LYS A 101 -11.85 -8.28 1.61
N HIS A 102 -11.44 -7.37 0.72
CA HIS A 102 -12.32 -6.76 -0.27
C HIS A 102 -12.18 -7.40 -1.66
N TYR A 103 -11.08 -8.11 -1.92
CA TYR A 103 -10.76 -8.68 -3.22
C TYR A 103 -11.88 -9.59 -3.73
N GLY A 104 -12.29 -10.59 -2.93
CA GLY A 104 -13.26 -11.60 -3.36
C GLY A 104 -14.62 -11.06 -3.82
N VAL A 105 -14.99 -9.85 -3.38
CA VAL A 105 -16.28 -9.22 -3.71
C VAL A 105 -16.14 -8.10 -4.75
N LEU A 106 -15.07 -7.32 -4.69
CA LEU A 106 -14.94 -6.08 -5.48
C LEU A 106 -14.06 -6.21 -6.73
N TYR A 107 -13.32 -7.30 -6.92
CA TYR A 107 -12.31 -7.36 -8.00
C TYR A 107 -12.89 -7.11 -9.40
N ARG A 108 -14.02 -7.74 -9.76
CA ARG A 108 -14.64 -7.53 -11.09
C ARG A 108 -15.08 -6.09 -11.29
N LYS A 109 -15.77 -5.53 -10.30
CA LYS A 109 -16.22 -4.14 -10.32
C LYS A 109 -15.03 -3.19 -10.51
N PHE A 110 -13.91 -3.47 -9.86
CA PHE A 110 -12.71 -2.65 -9.95
C PHE A 110 -12.00 -2.77 -11.32
N GLU A 111 -11.96 -3.96 -11.92
CA GLU A 111 -11.46 -4.11 -13.29
C GLU A 111 -12.36 -3.39 -14.31
N ASP A 112 -13.67 -3.59 -14.23
CA ASP A 112 -14.64 -3.00 -15.14
C ASP A 112 -14.69 -1.48 -15.03
N TYR A 113 -14.43 -0.93 -13.84
CA TYR A 113 -14.32 0.50 -13.61
C TYR A 113 -13.26 1.21 -14.50
N PHE A 114 -12.20 0.50 -14.91
CA PHE A 114 -11.16 1.06 -15.78
C PHE A 114 -11.41 0.76 -17.27
N ARG A 115 -12.09 -0.34 -17.59
CA ARG A 115 -12.34 -0.77 -18.97
C ARG A 115 -13.43 0.08 -19.65
N GLY A 116 -13.46 0.04 -20.98
CA GLY A 116 -14.59 0.59 -21.75
C GLY A 116 -14.71 2.13 -21.78
N ARG A 117 -13.71 2.86 -21.27
CA ARG A 117 -13.72 4.33 -21.23
C ARG A 117 -13.27 5.00 -22.55
N GLY A 118 -12.79 4.22 -23.52
CA GLY A 118 -12.23 4.75 -24.77
C GLY A 118 -10.88 5.45 -24.57
N ILE A 119 -10.47 6.25 -25.56
CA ILE A 119 -9.19 6.99 -25.51
C ILE A 119 -9.34 8.22 -24.59
N GLN A 120 -8.60 8.19 -23.49
CA GLN A 120 -8.45 9.31 -22.57
C GLN A 120 -7.43 10.31 -23.12
N LYS A 121 -7.82 11.58 -23.17
CA LYS A 121 -6.95 12.69 -23.58
C LYS A 121 -6.74 13.61 -22.39
N PHE A 122 -5.49 13.78 -21.98
CA PHE A 122 -5.13 14.66 -20.88
C PHE A 122 -3.75 15.26 -21.10
N THR A 123 -3.41 16.26 -20.31
CA THR A 123 -2.07 16.84 -20.29
C THR A 123 -1.46 16.59 -18.91
N TYR A 124 -0.25 16.06 -18.83
CA TYR A 124 0.50 15.89 -17.58
C TYR A 124 1.77 16.75 -17.62
N LYS A 125 1.93 17.65 -16.66
CA LYS A 125 3.02 18.66 -16.64
C LYS A 125 3.17 19.47 -17.94
N GLY A 126 2.10 19.66 -18.70
CA GLY A 126 2.12 20.37 -19.99
C GLY A 126 2.33 19.46 -21.22
N ILE A 127 2.66 18.19 -21.03
CA ILE A 127 2.86 17.21 -22.11
C ILE A 127 1.52 16.52 -22.43
N PRO A 128 1.06 16.48 -23.69
CA PRO A 128 -0.19 15.81 -24.08
C PRO A 128 -0.04 14.28 -24.08
N TYR A 129 -1.06 13.58 -23.58
CA TYR A 129 -1.17 12.13 -23.57
C TYR A 129 -2.47 11.68 -24.24
N LYS A 130 -2.39 10.57 -24.96
CA LYS A 130 -3.54 9.80 -25.46
C LYS A 130 -3.42 8.37 -24.94
N VAL A 131 -4.25 7.99 -23.99
CA VAL A 131 -4.19 6.67 -23.32
C VAL A 131 -5.47 5.90 -23.57
N GLU A 132 -5.36 4.70 -24.14
CA GLU A 132 -6.44 3.72 -24.20
C GLU A 132 -6.17 2.63 -23.17
N ILE A 133 -7.08 2.45 -22.20
CA ILE A 133 -6.99 1.34 -21.26
C ILE A 133 -7.62 0.11 -21.94
N ILE A 134 -6.76 -0.80 -22.41
CA ILE A 134 -7.19 -1.96 -23.19
C ILE A 134 -7.52 -3.17 -22.30
N ASP A 135 -6.98 -3.22 -21.08
CA ASP A 135 -7.31 -4.23 -20.09
C ASP A 135 -6.95 -3.76 -18.67
N ALA A 136 -7.58 -4.38 -17.67
CA ALA A 136 -7.27 -4.21 -16.26
C ALA A 136 -7.35 -5.58 -15.57
N ALA A 137 -6.38 -5.92 -14.73
CA ALA A 137 -6.39 -7.17 -13.96
C ALA A 137 -6.18 -6.86 -12.48
N ALA A 138 -7.11 -7.34 -11.64
CA ALA A 138 -7.06 -7.11 -10.20
C ALA A 138 -6.36 -8.27 -9.47
N PHE A 139 -5.50 -7.94 -8.51
CA PHE A 139 -4.78 -8.89 -7.67
C PHE A 139 -5.01 -8.60 -6.17
N PRO A 140 -4.95 -9.63 -5.31
CA PRO A 140 -4.98 -9.42 -3.86
C PRO A 140 -3.69 -8.71 -3.43
N GLN A 141 -3.84 -7.56 -2.76
CA GLN A 141 -2.78 -6.95 -1.96
C GLN A 141 -2.24 -7.96 -0.94
N ASP A 142 -1.06 -7.71 -0.40
CA ASP A 142 -0.33 -8.54 0.57
C ASP A 142 0.16 -9.88 0.02
N TYR A 143 -0.71 -10.63 -0.68
CA TYR A 143 -0.30 -11.77 -1.48
C TYR A 143 0.70 -11.36 -2.55
N ALA A 144 0.39 -10.32 -3.32
CA ALA A 144 1.28 -9.78 -4.34
C ALA A 144 2.63 -9.36 -3.75
N ALA A 145 2.62 -8.60 -2.64
CA ALA A 145 3.85 -8.24 -1.94
C ALA A 145 4.64 -9.47 -1.46
N ALA A 146 3.98 -10.49 -0.89
CA ALA A 146 4.64 -11.71 -0.45
C ALA A 146 5.29 -12.49 -1.61
N MET A 147 4.72 -12.45 -2.82
CA MET A 147 5.30 -13.09 -3.99
C MET A 147 6.63 -12.48 -4.43
N THR A 148 6.92 -11.22 -4.05
CA THR A 148 8.24 -10.61 -4.30
C THR A 148 9.36 -11.29 -3.52
N VAL A 149 9.03 -11.97 -2.42
CA VAL A 149 9.96 -12.74 -1.58
C VAL A 149 9.73 -14.24 -1.69
N TYR A 150 9.06 -14.70 -2.76
CA TYR A 150 8.64 -16.10 -2.94
C TYR A 150 9.76 -17.12 -2.64
N GLN A 151 10.97 -16.87 -3.14
CA GLN A 151 12.13 -17.77 -2.94
C GLN A 151 12.46 -18.01 -1.46
N ARG A 152 12.14 -17.07 -0.58
CA ARG A 152 12.36 -17.17 0.87
C ARG A 152 11.19 -17.81 1.62
N ILE A 153 10.03 -17.93 0.98
CA ILE A 153 8.81 -18.49 1.59
C ILE A 153 8.34 -19.81 0.96
N ALA A 154 8.93 -20.22 -0.18
CA ALA A 154 8.51 -21.38 -0.95
C ALA A 154 8.63 -22.72 -0.19
N GLU A 155 9.56 -22.83 0.75
CA GLU A 155 9.74 -24.02 1.59
C GLU A 155 8.67 -24.18 2.68
N PHE A 156 7.88 -23.14 2.94
CA PHE A 156 6.91 -23.13 4.04
C PHE A 156 5.52 -23.56 3.56
N ASN A 157 4.94 -24.55 4.25
CA ASN A 157 3.59 -25.02 3.98
C ASN A 157 2.50 -23.97 4.29
N LYS A 158 2.76 -23.12 5.29
CA LYS A 158 1.87 -22.04 5.73
C LYS A 158 2.67 -20.75 5.85
N VAL A 159 2.20 -19.72 5.19
CA VAL A 159 2.74 -18.37 5.26
C VAL A 159 1.59 -17.44 5.65
N ILE A 160 1.82 -16.53 6.59
CA ILE A 160 0.83 -15.53 7.01
C ILE A 160 1.40 -14.17 6.65
N THR A 161 0.74 -13.45 5.75
CA THR A 161 1.06 -12.05 5.51
C THR A 161 0.40 -11.19 6.58
N VAL A 162 1.12 -10.18 7.06
CA VAL A 162 0.62 -9.20 8.02
C VAL A 162 1.09 -7.81 7.56
N ASP A 163 0.18 -7.05 6.94
CA ASP A 163 0.42 -5.65 6.57
C ASP A 163 0.00 -4.74 7.72
N ILE A 164 0.96 -4.08 8.36
CA ILE A 164 0.70 -3.12 9.43
C ILE A 164 0.80 -1.71 8.83
N GLY A 165 -0.37 -1.13 8.57
CA GLY A 165 -0.53 0.22 8.09
C GLY A 165 -0.68 1.25 9.21
N GLY A 166 -1.01 2.48 8.81
CA GLY A 166 -1.31 3.57 9.77
C GLY A 166 -2.60 3.30 10.57
N PHE A 167 -3.66 2.90 9.89
CA PHE A 167 -4.99 2.71 10.50
C PHE A 167 -5.34 1.25 10.72
N THR A 168 -5.00 0.40 9.75
CA THR A 168 -5.39 -1.01 9.75
C THR A 168 -4.19 -1.93 9.86
N LEU A 169 -4.49 -3.14 10.32
CA LEU A 169 -3.65 -4.31 10.14
C LEU A 169 -4.43 -5.30 9.29
N ASP A 170 -3.89 -5.66 8.13
CA ASP A 170 -4.46 -6.63 7.23
C ASP A 170 -3.67 -7.95 7.33
N TYR A 171 -4.36 -9.09 7.33
CA TYR A 171 -3.70 -10.40 7.29
C TYR A 171 -4.31 -11.31 6.25
N LEU A 172 -3.50 -12.22 5.71
CA LEU A 172 -3.92 -13.26 4.78
C LEU A 172 -3.09 -14.52 4.97
N LEU A 173 -3.76 -15.67 5.05
CA LEU A 173 -3.10 -16.97 5.04
C LEU A 173 -2.81 -17.43 3.61
N ILE A 174 -1.62 -18.00 3.40
CA ILE A 174 -1.20 -18.63 2.16
C ILE A 174 -0.88 -20.10 2.46
N ARG A 175 -1.44 -21.01 1.66
CA ARG A 175 -1.24 -22.46 1.76
C ARG A 175 -0.77 -22.99 0.41
N GLY A 176 0.40 -23.64 0.38
CA GLY A 176 0.94 -24.20 -0.87
C GLY A 176 1.00 -23.17 -2.02
N SER A 177 1.53 -21.97 -1.72
CA SER A 177 1.65 -20.85 -2.66
C SER A 177 0.34 -20.21 -3.14
N ARG A 178 -0.83 -20.62 -2.61
CA ARG A 178 -2.14 -20.06 -2.95
C ARG A 178 -2.71 -19.25 -1.78
N PRO A 179 -3.30 -18.07 -2.04
CA PRO A 179 -3.94 -17.27 -1.01
C PRO A 179 -5.26 -17.92 -0.58
N ASP A 180 -5.49 -18.02 0.72
CA ASP A 180 -6.74 -18.47 1.32
C ASP A 180 -7.59 -17.25 1.69
N LEU A 181 -8.42 -16.80 0.75
CA LEU A 181 -9.29 -15.63 0.95
C LEU A 181 -10.38 -15.87 2.01
N GLY A 182 -10.61 -17.12 2.44
CA GLY A 182 -11.47 -17.42 3.58
C GLY A 182 -10.79 -17.16 4.93
N VAL A 183 -9.47 -17.01 4.94
CA VAL A 183 -8.66 -16.72 6.13
C VAL A 183 -7.87 -15.43 5.90
N CYS A 184 -8.62 -14.33 5.77
CA CYS A 184 -8.09 -12.97 5.70
C CYS A 184 -9.04 -11.99 6.42
N ASP A 185 -8.50 -10.91 6.96
CA ASP A 185 -9.30 -9.83 7.56
C ASP A 185 -8.51 -8.51 7.60
N SER A 186 -9.22 -7.43 7.93
CA SER A 186 -8.70 -6.08 8.15
C SER A 186 -9.15 -5.62 9.53
N LEU A 187 -8.18 -5.39 10.41
CA LEU A 187 -8.38 -5.04 11.82
C LEU A 187 -8.05 -3.55 12.02
N GLU A 188 -8.80 -2.86 12.87
CA GLU A 188 -8.49 -1.50 13.32
C GLU A 188 -7.32 -1.49 14.33
N LYS A 189 -6.15 -2.00 13.89
CA LYS A 189 -4.93 -2.18 14.69
C LYS A 189 -3.68 -1.67 13.97
N GLY A 190 -3.77 -0.49 13.34
CA GLY A 190 -2.61 0.22 12.79
C GLY A 190 -1.83 1.04 13.81
N VAL A 191 -0.67 1.57 13.42
CA VAL A 191 0.26 2.29 14.31
C VAL A 191 -0.27 3.63 14.84
N ILE A 192 -1.29 4.23 14.21
CA ILE A 192 -1.92 5.46 14.73
C ILE A 192 -2.59 5.22 16.08
N LYS A 193 -3.11 4.00 16.32
CA LYS A 193 -3.63 3.64 17.64
C LYS A 193 -2.52 3.68 18.69
N LEU A 194 -1.35 3.11 18.38
CA LEU A 194 -0.17 3.19 19.25
C LEU A 194 0.24 4.64 19.50
N TYR A 195 0.29 5.49 18.46
CA TYR A 195 0.64 6.90 18.62
C TYR A 195 -0.33 7.62 19.58
N ASN A 196 -1.63 7.49 19.35
CA ASN A 196 -2.65 8.12 20.21
C ASN A 196 -2.54 7.66 21.66
N ASP A 197 -2.36 6.36 21.89
CA ASP A 197 -2.21 5.80 23.23
C ASP A 197 -0.93 6.34 23.91
N VAL A 198 0.19 6.38 23.18
CA VAL A 198 1.47 6.90 23.68
C VAL A 198 1.39 8.39 24.01
N THR A 199 0.89 9.21 23.08
CA THR A 199 0.74 10.66 23.27
C THR A 199 -0.16 10.94 24.47
N SER A 200 -1.30 10.24 24.57
CA SER A 200 -2.22 10.40 25.70
C SER A 200 -1.54 10.08 27.03
N ARG A 201 -0.82 8.96 27.12
CA ARG A 201 -0.14 8.55 28.35
C ARG A 201 0.98 9.50 28.74
N ILE A 202 1.87 9.85 27.81
CA ILE A 202 3.00 10.73 28.08
C ILE A 202 2.54 12.13 28.47
N ASN A 203 1.54 12.68 27.79
CA ASN A 203 0.95 13.95 28.19
C ASN A 203 0.42 13.89 29.63
N SER A 204 -0.34 12.84 29.97
CA SER A 204 -0.94 12.72 31.30
C SER A 204 0.07 12.49 32.44
N GLU A 205 1.14 11.73 32.21
CA GLU A 205 2.11 11.35 33.25
C GLU A 205 3.29 12.32 33.36
N LYS A 206 3.61 13.05 32.28
CA LYS A 206 4.85 13.83 32.16
C LYS A 206 4.65 15.27 31.69
N ASP A 207 3.43 15.66 31.28
CA ASP A 207 3.14 16.97 30.69
C ASP A 207 4.02 17.27 29.44
N ILE A 208 4.33 16.22 28.67
CA ILE A 208 5.12 16.29 27.44
C ILE A 208 4.19 16.04 26.24
N LEU A 209 4.33 16.87 25.21
CA LEU A 209 3.63 16.70 23.93
C LEU A 209 4.55 16.01 22.93
N LEU A 210 4.40 14.68 22.79
CA LEU A 210 5.06 13.92 21.73
C LEU A 210 4.25 13.99 20.44
N ASP A 211 4.93 14.26 19.32
CA ASP A 211 4.38 14.03 17.98
C ASP A 211 4.72 12.63 17.44
N ASP A 212 4.10 12.23 16.34
CA ASP A 212 4.31 10.93 15.70
C ASP A 212 5.79 10.69 15.32
N THR A 213 6.53 11.76 14.96
CA THR A 213 7.94 11.68 14.56
C THR A 213 8.83 11.37 15.76
N ASP A 214 8.54 11.97 16.90
CA ASP A 214 9.22 11.68 18.15
C ASP A 214 9.01 10.23 18.57
N ILE A 215 7.78 9.74 18.49
CA ILE A 215 7.46 8.35 18.82
C ILE A 215 8.20 7.40 17.87
N ASP A 216 8.21 7.70 16.56
CA ASP A 216 8.96 6.93 15.57
C ASP A 216 10.46 6.84 15.91
N ARG A 217 11.09 7.98 16.25
CA ARG A 217 12.51 8.05 16.65
C ARG A 217 12.78 7.18 17.88
N ILE A 218 11.93 7.26 18.89
CA ILE A 218 12.06 6.48 20.13
C ILE A 218 11.94 4.98 19.83
N ILE A 219 10.91 4.57 19.06
CA ILE A 219 10.70 3.17 18.69
C ILE A 219 11.89 2.62 17.89
N ARG A 220 12.44 3.42 16.97
CA ARG A 220 13.62 3.05 16.16
C ARG A 220 14.92 3.08 16.97
N ARG A 221 14.92 3.64 18.17
CA ARG A 221 16.09 3.89 19.02
C ARG A 221 17.07 4.87 18.37
N GLU A 222 16.52 5.87 17.70
CA GLU A 222 17.28 7.01 17.20
C GLU A 222 17.64 7.95 18.36
N ARG A 223 18.56 8.89 18.12
CA ARG A 223 18.93 9.88 19.13
C ARG A 223 17.75 10.84 19.37
N THR A 224 17.42 11.05 20.64
CA THR A 224 16.37 11.97 21.09
C THR A 224 16.83 12.75 22.31
N ASP A 225 16.18 13.88 22.58
CA ASP A 225 16.43 14.69 23.77
C ASP A 225 15.53 14.31 24.97
N TYR A 226 14.65 13.32 24.79
CA TYR A 226 13.78 12.77 25.84
C TYR A 226 14.54 11.96 26.88
N ASP A 227 14.12 12.06 28.14
CA ASP A 227 14.73 11.32 29.24
C ASP A 227 14.48 9.80 29.18
N GLY A 228 15.24 9.05 29.98
CA GLY A 228 15.15 7.59 30.00
C GLY A 228 13.78 7.04 30.43
N GLU A 229 12.97 7.80 31.15
CA GLU A 229 11.66 7.35 31.59
C GLU A 229 10.63 7.44 30.46
N VAL A 230 10.64 8.53 29.68
CA VAL A 230 9.84 8.65 28.45
C VAL A 230 10.19 7.53 27.49
N LEU A 231 11.49 7.29 27.24
CA LEU A 231 11.95 6.20 26.38
C LEU A 231 11.44 4.83 26.85
N ARG A 232 11.44 4.59 28.17
CA ARG A 232 10.94 3.36 28.77
C ARG A 232 9.44 3.22 28.57
N ILE A 233 8.64 4.25 28.87
CA ILE A 233 7.17 4.21 28.73
C ILE A 233 6.78 3.90 27.27
N VAL A 234 7.35 4.64 26.30
CA VAL A 234 7.09 4.41 24.87
C VAL A 234 7.48 2.98 24.47
N GLY A 235 8.65 2.51 24.91
CA GLY A 235 9.11 1.16 24.64
C GLY A 235 8.23 0.06 25.26
N ASP A 236 7.70 0.28 26.46
CA ASP A 236 6.80 -0.64 27.17
C ASP A 236 5.42 -0.71 26.46
N MET A 237 4.89 0.44 26.06
CA MET A 237 3.64 0.53 25.29
C MET A 237 3.78 -0.11 23.91
N THR A 238 4.91 0.10 23.23
CA THR A 238 5.19 -0.51 21.93
C THR A 238 5.28 -2.04 22.04
N ARG A 239 5.91 -2.57 23.10
CA ARG A 239 5.91 -4.03 23.37
C ARG A 239 4.50 -4.55 23.58
N THR A 240 3.72 -3.87 24.41
CA THR A 240 2.33 -4.25 24.70
C THR A 240 1.47 -4.26 23.44
N PHE A 241 1.64 -3.25 22.58
CA PHE A 241 0.93 -3.16 21.31
C PHE A 241 1.28 -4.32 20.35
N VAL A 242 2.56 -4.65 20.23
CA VAL A 242 2.99 -5.82 19.44
C VAL A 242 2.44 -7.12 20.03
N ASP A 243 2.47 -7.27 21.35
CA ASP A 243 1.93 -8.45 22.02
C ASP A 243 0.43 -8.62 21.83
N ASP A 244 -0.32 -7.52 21.84
CA ASP A 244 -1.75 -7.47 21.55
C ASP A 244 -2.05 -7.83 20.09
N ILE A 245 -1.29 -7.32 19.12
CA ILE A 245 -1.39 -7.72 17.71
C ILE A 245 -1.23 -9.24 17.58
N LEU A 246 -0.15 -9.79 18.13
CA LEU A 246 0.15 -11.22 18.01
C LEU A 246 -0.88 -12.08 18.74
N GLY A 247 -1.36 -11.65 19.91
CA GLY A 247 -2.47 -12.30 20.61
C GLY A 247 -3.74 -12.32 19.77
N THR A 248 -4.10 -11.19 19.17
CA THR A 248 -5.29 -11.03 18.31
C THR A 248 -5.25 -11.94 17.08
N LEU A 249 -4.08 -12.10 16.46
CA LEU A 249 -3.87 -13.03 15.34
C LEU A 249 -4.02 -14.48 15.82
N ARG A 250 -3.49 -14.81 16.99
CA ARG A 250 -3.60 -16.15 17.57
C ARG A 250 -5.05 -16.51 17.93
N GLU A 251 -5.82 -15.58 18.48
CA GLU A 251 -7.26 -15.74 18.75
C GLU A 251 -8.08 -16.04 17.50
N ARG A 252 -7.61 -15.57 16.33
CA ARG A 252 -8.20 -15.86 15.02
C ARG A 252 -7.76 -17.21 14.43
N GLY A 253 -7.09 -18.05 15.23
CA GLY A 253 -6.67 -19.39 14.83
C GLY A 253 -5.40 -19.42 13.97
N LEU A 254 -4.65 -18.31 13.92
CA LEU A 254 -3.39 -18.27 13.19
C LEU A 254 -2.26 -18.88 14.03
N ASP A 255 -1.47 -19.77 13.42
CA ASP A 255 -0.29 -20.34 14.05
C ASP A 255 0.95 -19.54 13.69
N LEU A 256 1.36 -18.64 14.60
CA LEU A 256 2.51 -17.75 14.42
C LEU A 256 3.85 -18.44 14.68
N LYS A 257 3.84 -19.63 15.29
CA LYS A 257 5.04 -20.38 15.69
C LYS A 257 5.53 -21.30 14.58
N THR A 258 4.63 -21.99 13.90
CA THR A 258 5.00 -22.94 12.84
C THR A 258 4.87 -22.36 11.44
N SER A 259 4.12 -21.27 11.26
CA SER A 259 4.00 -20.58 9.97
C SER A 259 5.14 -19.57 9.79
N CYS A 260 5.48 -19.29 8.53
CA CYS A 260 6.34 -18.15 8.22
C CYS A 260 5.49 -16.86 8.20
N MET A 261 5.86 -15.89 9.02
CA MET A 261 5.26 -14.56 9.06
C MET A 261 5.91 -13.67 8.01
N VAL A 262 5.13 -13.05 7.13
CA VAL A 262 5.59 -12.06 6.17
C VAL A 262 5.01 -10.71 6.54
N PHE A 263 5.84 -9.86 7.12
CA PHE A 263 5.48 -8.54 7.59
C PHE A 263 5.64 -7.50 6.47
N ILE A 264 4.59 -6.72 6.25
CA ILE A 264 4.45 -5.74 5.17
C ILE A 264 4.03 -4.40 5.78
N GLY A 265 4.32 -3.30 5.09
CA GLY A 265 3.85 -1.98 5.47
C GLY A 265 4.81 -1.21 6.38
N GLY A 266 4.63 0.11 6.39
CA GLY A 266 5.50 1.02 7.14
C GLY A 266 5.43 0.80 8.65
N GLY A 267 4.27 0.43 9.18
CA GLY A 267 4.11 0.10 10.60
C GLY A 267 4.87 -1.17 10.98
N ALA A 268 4.97 -2.15 10.08
CA ALA A 268 5.73 -3.35 10.37
C ALA A 268 7.24 -3.09 10.35
N MET A 269 7.73 -2.19 9.47
CA MET A 269 9.12 -1.76 9.49
C MET A 269 9.45 -0.98 10.76
N LEU A 270 8.56 -0.09 11.20
CA LEU A 270 8.67 0.62 12.47
C LEU A 270 8.80 -0.34 13.66
N LEU A 271 7.95 -1.37 13.69
CA LEU A 271 7.86 -2.34 14.79
C LEU A 271 8.84 -3.51 14.67
N ARG A 272 9.68 -3.55 13.62
CA ARG A 272 10.52 -4.71 13.28
C ARG A 272 11.32 -5.26 14.45
N LYS A 273 12.02 -4.40 15.21
CA LYS A 273 12.84 -4.82 16.36
C LYS A 273 12.02 -5.50 17.46
N TYR A 274 10.74 -5.12 17.61
CA TYR A 274 9.84 -5.69 18.60
C TYR A 274 9.25 -7.02 18.11
N LEU A 275 8.88 -7.09 16.84
CA LEU A 275 8.39 -8.30 16.18
C LEU A 275 9.47 -9.39 16.15
N GLU A 276 10.71 -9.06 15.77
CA GLU A 276 11.84 -10.02 15.71
C GLU A 276 12.24 -10.56 17.09
N ARG A 277 11.98 -9.81 18.16
CA ARG A 277 12.28 -10.22 19.54
C ARG A 277 11.16 -10.97 20.22
N SER A 278 9.96 -10.99 19.63
CA SER A 278 8.83 -11.68 20.23
C SER A 278 9.07 -13.19 20.19
N ASP A 279 8.96 -13.81 21.36
CA ASP A 279 8.99 -15.25 21.50
C ASP A 279 7.69 -15.91 21.01
N LYS A 280 6.70 -15.17 20.50
CA LYS A 280 5.46 -15.72 19.93
C LYS A 280 5.58 -16.05 18.44
N ILE A 281 6.59 -15.52 17.76
CA ILE A 281 6.83 -15.73 16.32
C ILE A 281 7.89 -16.82 16.14
N GLY A 282 7.70 -17.71 15.17
CA GLY A 282 8.70 -18.69 14.77
C GLY A 282 9.71 -18.12 13.77
N ARG A 283 9.25 -17.91 12.53
CA ARG A 283 10.06 -17.35 11.44
C ARG A 283 9.37 -16.11 10.88
N SER A 284 10.13 -15.04 10.66
CA SER A 284 9.63 -13.81 10.05
C SER A 284 10.48 -13.35 8.87
N ILE A 285 9.81 -12.74 7.90
CA ILE A 285 10.39 -12.05 6.74
C ILE A 285 9.72 -10.68 6.66
N PHE A 286 10.52 -9.65 6.37
CA PHE A 286 10.05 -8.28 6.21
C PHE A 286 10.16 -7.90 4.73
N VAL A 287 9.07 -7.37 4.18
CA VAL A 287 9.02 -6.81 2.83
C VAL A 287 9.31 -5.32 2.96
N GLU A 288 10.55 -4.93 2.67
CA GLU A 288 11.04 -3.55 2.87
C GLU A 288 10.67 -2.62 1.71
N ASP A 289 10.40 -3.18 0.53
CA ASP A 289 10.05 -2.41 -0.65
C ASP A 289 8.62 -1.87 -0.55
N ILE A 290 8.49 -0.55 -0.44
CA ILE A 290 7.21 0.14 -0.37
C ILE A 290 6.32 -0.12 -1.61
N CYS A 291 6.94 -0.43 -2.76
CA CYS A 291 6.26 -0.73 -4.02
C CYS A 291 6.03 -2.24 -4.23
N ALA A 292 6.25 -3.09 -3.22
CA ALA A 292 6.19 -4.55 -3.37
C ALA A 292 4.83 -5.05 -3.88
N ASN A 293 3.71 -4.44 -3.49
CA ASN A 293 2.40 -4.78 -4.03
C ASN A 293 2.34 -4.56 -5.55
N ALA A 294 2.73 -3.36 -6.02
CA ALA A 294 2.75 -3.03 -7.44
C ALA A 294 3.67 -3.98 -8.24
N LYS A 295 4.89 -4.23 -7.75
CA LYS A 295 5.82 -5.18 -8.37
C LYS A 295 5.27 -6.61 -8.38
N GLY A 296 4.63 -7.01 -7.29
CA GLY A 296 3.96 -8.30 -7.14
C GLY A 296 2.86 -8.53 -8.16
N TYR A 297 2.08 -7.50 -8.52
CA TYR A 297 1.07 -7.60 -9.58
C TYR A 297 1.71 -7.95 -10.93
N GLY A 298 2.85 -7.34 -11.25
CA GLY A 298 3.62 -7.67 -12.45
C GLY A 298 4.05 -9.13 -12.49
N LEU A 299 4.58 -9.66 -11.37
CA LEU A 299 4.97 -11.07 -11.24
C LEU A 299 3.78 -12.02 -11.42
N LEU A 300 2.67 -11.75 -10.73
CA LEU A 300 1.45 -12.55 -10.79
C LEU A 300 0.85 -12.55 -12.21
N TYR A 301 0.82 -11.40 -12.86
CA TYR A 301 0.33 -11.27 -14.23
C TYR A 301 1.17 -12.10 -15.22
N GLN A 302 2.51 -12.08 -15.09
CA GLN A 302 3.39 -12.90 -15.92
C GLN A 302 3.14 -14.40 -15.72
N ILE A 303 2.93 -14.85 -14.49
CA ILE A 303 2.62 -16.25 -14.16
C ILE A 303 1.28 -16.66 -14.80
N GLN A 304 0.23 -15.83 -14.67
CA GLN A 304 -1.07 -16.09 -15.26
C GLN A 304 -1.02 -16.19 -16.79
N ARG A 305 -0.14 -15.42 -17.44
CA ARG A 305 0.02 -15.48 -18.91
C ARG A 305 0.83 -16.66 -19.40
N LYS A 306 1.80 -17.16 -18.62
CA LYS A 306 2.61 -18.35 -18.99
C LYS A 306 1.85 -19.67 -18.78
N GLY A 307 0.84 -19.68 -17.91
CA GLY A 307 -0.02 -20.83 -17.66
C GLY A 307 -1.24 -20.93 -18.60
N ARG A 308 -1.38 -20.02 -19.57
CA ARG A 308 -2.36 -20.06 -20.66
C ARG A 308 -1.66 -20.46 -21.95
#